data_AF-M1D7W4-F1
#
_entry.id   AF-M1D7W4-F1
#
_cell.length_a   1.000
_cell.length_b   1.000
_cell.length_c   1.000
_cell.angle_alpha   90.00
_cell.angle_beta   90.00
_cell.angle_gamma   90.00
#
_symmetry.space_group_name_H-M   'P 1'
#
loop_
_entity.id
_entity.type
_entity.pdbx_description
1 polymer ?
#
loop_
_entity_poly.entity_id
_entity_poly.type
_entity_poly.pdbx_seq_one_letter_code
_entity_poly.pdbx_strand_id
1 'polypeptide(L)'
;MLTSLSWVCWIFPKSVFAQQLGSGLKGLGIGAIGLDWSSISSYLGSPLASPWFATANVAAGFIFVMYVLTPICYWLDIFKAKTFPIFSDGMYTSNGQVYNISSIIDSNFHLDIDAYEQQGHLYLSTFFAVTYGVGFAALSATVMHVLLFHGREIWEQSKSSFKDQKMDIHTRLMSKYNQVPEWWFWCILVANITLTIFACEYYNEQLQLPWWGVILACVIAFFFTLPIGIITAITNQVTSLLGVGHASITQKINQLYEIT
;
A
#
# COMPACT_ATOMS: atom_id res chain seq x y z
N MET A 1 -25.08 -6.58 6.36
CA MET A 1 -25.34 -7.19 5.04
C MET A 1 -24.45 -8.42 4.92
N LEU A 2 -24.82 -9.49 4.17
CA LEU A 2 -23.93 -10.64 4.02
C LEU A 2 -22.84 -10.28 2.98
N THR A 3 -21.67 -9.86 3.44
CA THR A 3 -20.60 -9.35 2.57
C THR A 3 -19.81 -10.46 1.87
N SER A 4 -19.59 -11.58 2.56
CA SER A 4 -18.91 -12.74 1.97
C SER A 4 -19.44 -14.06 2.51
N LEU A 5 -19.42 -15.08 1.64
CA LEU A 5 -19.73 -16.46 1.97
C LEU A 5 -18.47 -17.32 1.85
N SER A 6 -17.93 -17.74 3.00
CA SER A 6 -16.75 -18.62 3.07
C SER A 6 -17.20 -20.09 3.11
N TRP A 7 -17.34 -20.71 1.94
CA TRP A 7 -17.90 -22.07 1.80
C TRP A 7 -17.10 -23.11 2.60
N VAL A 8 -15.77 -22.99 2.61
CA VAL A 8 -14.87 -23.90 3.34
C VAL A 8 -15.08 -23.82 4.86
N CYS A 9 -15.33 -22.63 5.40
CA CYS A 9 -15.62 -22.45 6.82
C CYS A 9 -16.99 -23.03 7.20
N TRP A 10 -17.95 -23.01 6.26
CA TRP A 10 -19.28 -23.57 6.48
C TRP A 10 -19.29 -25.10 6.51
N ILE A 11 -18.52 -25.76 5.63
CA ILE A 11 -18.41 -27.23 5.62
C ILE A 11 -17.65 -27.75 6.84
N PHE A 12 -16.58 -27.05 7.26
CA PHE A 12 -15.71 -27.50 8.35
C PHE A 12 -15.67 -26.51 9.52
N PRO A 13 -16.79 -26.31 10.24
CA PRO A 13 -16.90 -25.27 11.26
C PRO A 13 -16.02 -25.52 12.50
N LYS A 14 -15.57 -26.75 12.75
CA LYS A 14 -14.75 -27.10 13.92
C LYS A 14 -13.25 -27.18 13.64
N SER A 15 -12.83 -27.13 12.38
CA SER A 15 -11.41 -27.30 12.01
C SER A 15 -10.71 -25.95 11.94
N VAL A 16 -9.75 -25.72 12.82
CA VAL A 16 -8.93 -24.50 12.85
C VAL A 16 -8.16 -24.34 11.53
N PHE A 17 -7.65 -25.45 10.98
CA PHE A 17 -6.94 -25.43 9.70
C PHE A 17 -7.85 -25.03 8.53
N ALA A 18 -9.06 -25.58 8.47
CA ALA A 18 -10.02 -25.22 7.42
C ALA A 18 -10.46 -23.75 7.51
N GLN A 19 -10.58 -23.22 8.73
CA GLN A 19 -10.87 -21.80 8.95
C GLN A 19 -9.70 -20.89 8.55
N GLN A 20 -8.46 -21.26 8.85
CA GLN A 20 -7.26 -20.50 8.44
C GLN A 20 -7.09 -20.47 6.91
N LEU A 21 -7.48 -21.53 6.20
CA LEU A 21 -7.46 -21.54 4.74
C LEU A 21 -8.66 -20.82 4.13
N GLY A 22 -9.85 -21.05 4.68
CA GLY A 22 -11.11 -20.67 4.04
C GLY A 22 -11.69 -19.33 4.47
N SER A 23 -11.27 -18.75 5.60
CA SER A 23 -11.81 -17.48 6.08
C SER A 23 -11.30 -16.34 5.21
N GLY A 24 -12.21 -15.53 4.65
CA GLY A 24 -11.84 -14.31 3.92
C GLY A 24 -11.34 -13.15 4.79
N LEU A 25 -11.56 -13.20 6.11
CA LEU A 25 -11.18 -12.13 7.04
C LEU A 25 -9.97 -12.47 7.92
N LYS A 26 -9.86 -13.73 8.34
CA LYS A 26 -8.81 -14.20 9.27
C LYS A 26 -7.97 -15.32 8.68
N GLY A 27 -8.03 -15.51 7.37
CA GLY A 27 -7.40 -16.61 6.66
C GLY A 27 -7.04 -16.25 5.22
N LEU A 28 -6.61 -17.25 4.47
CA LEU A 28 -6.17 -17.08 3.08
C LEU A 28 -7.32 -16.85 2.08
N GLY A 29 -8.58 -16.97 2.52
CA GLY A 29 -9.76 -16.70 1.69
C GLY A 29 -10.07 -17.74 0.61
N ILE A 30 -9.53 -18.97 0.71
CA ILE A 30 -9.78 -20.03 -0.28
C ILE A 30 -11.27 -20.41 -0.27
N GLY A 31 -11.95 -20.17 -1.39
CA GLY A 31 -13.38 -20.47 -1.53
C GLY A 31 -14.29 -19.47 -0.79
N ALA A 32 -13.79 -18.28 -0.46
CA ALA A 32 -14.61 -17.15 -0.04
C ALA A 32 -15.15 -16.40 -1.27
N ILE A 33 -16.47 -16.23 -1.32
CA ILE A 33 -17.16 -15.51 -2.40
C ILE A 33 -17.72 -14.22 -1.82
N GLY A 34 -17.28 -13.07 -2.33
CA GLY A 34 -17.88 -11.77 -2.02
C GLY A 34 -19.23 -11.64 -2.72
N LEU A 35 -20.29 -11.33 -1.99
CA LEU A 35 -21.66 -11.23 -2.54
C LEU A 35 -22.08 -9.79 -2.80
N ASP A 36 -21.29 -8.82 -2.38
CA ASP A 36 -21.58 -7.40 -2.55
C ASP A 36 -20.48 -6.69 -3.35
N TRP A 37 -20.90 -5.64 -4.08
CA TRP A 37 -20.01 -4.87 -4.94
C TRP A 37 -18.96 -4.09 -4.15
N SER A 38 -19.24 -3.71 -2.89
CA SER A 38 -18.30 -2.96 -2.06
C SER A 38 -17.11 -3.84 -1.64
N SER A 39 -17.34 -5.12 -1.34
CA SER A 39 -16.28 -6.10 -1.10
C SER A 39 -15.40 -6.30 -2.34
N ILE A 40 -16.00 -6.44 -3.52
CA ILE A 40 -15.27 -6.64 -4.78
C ILE A 40 -14.45 -5.39 -5.15
N SER A 41 -15.00 -4.20 -4.97
CA SER A 41 -14.35 -2.94 -5.32
C SER A 41 -13.40 -2.39 -4.25
N SER A 42 -13.41 -2.93 -3.03
CA SER A 42 -12.55 -2.46 -1.94
C SER A 42 -11.06 -2.62 -2.23
N TYR A 43 -10.66 -3.61 -3.04
CA TYR A 43 -9.25 -3.92 -3.30
C TYR A 43 -8.65 -3.15 -4.49
N LEU A 44 -9.37 -3.06 -5.63
CA LEU A 44 -8.88 -2.42 -6.87
C LEU A 44 -9.61 -1.12 -7.24
N GLY A 45 -10.48 -0.60 -6.38
CA GLY A 45 -11.46 0.41 -6.78
C GLY A 45 -12.49 -0.20 -7.73
N SER A 46 -12.94 0.55 -8.75
CA SER A 46 -13.90 0.00 -9.72
C SER A 46 -13.18 -0.84 -10.79
N PRO A 47 -13.25 -2.19 -10.74
CA PRO A 47 -12.53 -3.05 -11.69
C PRO A 47 -13.03 -2.87 -13.13
N LEU A 48 -14.24 -2.33 -13.31
CA LEU A 48 -14.84 -2.00 -14.61
C LEU A 48 -14.13 -0.82 -15.30
N ALA A 49 -13.50 0.07 -14.54
CA ALA A 49 -12.80 1.23 -15.08
C ALA A 49 -11.34 0.92 -15.44
N SER A 50 -10.82 -0.25 -15.06
CA SER A 50 -9.46 -0.70 -15.33
C SER A 50 -9.44 -1.62 -16.57
N PRO A 51 -8.44 -1.52 -17.47
CA PRO A 51 -8.33 -2.41 -18.60
C PRO A 51 -8.14 -3.87 -18.14
N TRP A 52 -8.72 -4.81 -18.90
CA TRP A 52 -8.73 -6.24 -18.56
C TRP A 52 -7.34 -6.81 -18.26
N PHE A 53 -6.34 -6.44 -19.07
CA PHE A 53 -4.96 -6.91 -18.88
C PHE A 53 -4.38 -6.52 -17.52
N ALA A 54 -4.63 -5.29 -17.06
CA ALA A 54 -4.16 -4.83 -15.75
C ALA A 54 -4.82 -5.64 -14.62
N THR A 55 -6.14 -5.86 -14.71
CA THR A 55 -6.89 -6.66 -13.74
C THR A 55 -6.41 -8.11 -13.70
N ALA A 56 -6.17 -8.73 -14.87
CA ALA A 56 -5.65 -10.09 -14.96
C ALA A 56 -4.22 -10.20 -14.36
N ASN A 57 -3.37 -9.20 -14.58
CA ASN A 57 -2.02 -9.18 -14.02
C ASN A 57 -2.02 -9.04 -12.48
N VAL A 58 -2.89 -8.17 -11.94
CA VAL A 58 -3.08 -8.04 -10.48
C VAL A 58 -3.64 -9.34 -9.89
N ALA A 59 -4.60 -9.99 -10.57
CA ALA A 59 -5.13 -11.28 -10.12
C ALA A 59 -4.07 -12.38 -10.11
N ALA A 60 -3.23 -12.45 -11.14
CA ALA A 60 -2.11 -13.39 -11.21
C ALA A 60 -1.09 -13.12 -10.07
N GLY A 61 -0.74 -11.85 -9.85
CA GLY A 61 0.13 -11.44 -8.75
C GLY A 61 -0.44 -11.79 -7.37
N PHE A 62 -1.73 -11.56 -7.16
CA PHE A 62 -2.43 -11.94 -5.94
C PHE A 62 -2.40 -13.46 -5.71
N ILE A 63 -2.73 -14.26 -6.73
CA ILE A 63 -2.68 -15.73 -6.63
C ILE A 63 -1.27 -16.21 -6.28
N PHE A 64 -0.26 -15.65 -6.95
CA PHE A 64 1.13 -15.98 -6.68
C PHE A 64 1.54 -15.64 -5.24
N VAL A 65 1.27 -14.42 -4.77
CA VAL A 65 1.70 -13.99 -3.43
C VAL A 65 0.91 -14.72 -2.34
N MET A 66 -0.40 -14.82 -2.47
CA MET A 66 -1.29 -15.38 -1.45
C MET A 66 -1.22 -16.90 -1.37
N TYR A 67 -1.20 -17.59 -2.51
CA TYR A 67 -1.33 -19.06 -2.55
C TYR A 67 -0.03 -19.81 -2.88
N VAL A 68 1.01 -19.13 -3.35
CA VAL A 68 2.30 -19.75 -3.64
C VAL A 68 3.37 -19.24 -2.67
N LEU A 69 3.64 -17.94 -2.64
CA LEU A 69 4.75 -17.38 -1.88
C LEU A 69 4.51 -17.45 -0.36
N THR A 70 3.36 -16.96 0.12
CA THR A 70 3.02 -16.96 1.55
C THR A 70 3.06 -18.38 2.15
N PRO A 71 2.46 -19.39 1.52
CA PRO A 71 2.48 -20.73 2.08
C PRO A 71 3.87 -21.38 2.00
N ILE A 72 4.64 -21.17 0.91
CA ILE A 72 6.04 -21.64 0.83
C ILE A 72 6.88 -21.05 1.97
N CYS A 73 6.79 -19.74 2.21
CA CYS A 73 7.50 -19.09 3.32
C CYS A 73 7.10 -19.66 4.69
N TYR A 74 5.81 -19.99 4.87
CA TYR A 74 5.31 -20.59 6.10
C TYR A 74 5.81 -22.02 6.31
N TRP A 75 5.78 -22.87 5.28
CA TRP A 75 6.22 -24.27 5.39
C TRP A 75 7.73 -24.42 5.57
N LEU A 76 8.51 -23.56 4.90
CA LEU A 76 9.96 -23.47 5.05
C LEU A 76 10.38 -22.79 6.37
N ASP A 77 9.43 -22.38 7.21
CA ASP A 77 9.65 -21.74 8.51
C ASP A 77 10.55 -20.51 8.45
N ILE A 78 10.47 -19.77 7.36
CA ILE A 78 11.24 -18.54 7.16
C ILE A 78 10.71 -17.50 8.16
N PHE A 79 11.60 -16.91 8.96
CA PHE A 79 11.26 -15.98 10.06
C PHE A 79 10.52 -16.60 11.26
N LYS A 80 10.71 -17.91 11.53
CA LYS A 80 9.97 -18.64 12.60
C LYS A 80 8.44 -18.56 12.40
N ALA A 81 8.04 -18.63 11.14
CA ALA A 81 6.66 -18.47 10.69
C ALA A 81 5.66 -19.36 11.43
N LYS A 82 6.04 -20.59 11.80
CA LYS A 82 5.14 -21.56 12.44
C LYS A 82 4.73 -21.19 13.86
N THR A 83 5.41 -20.23 14.47
CA THR A 83 5.08 -19.71 15.80
C THR A 83 3.88 -18.74 15.76
N PHE A 84 3.53 -18.24 14.57
CA PHE A 84 2.54 -17.17 14.38
C PHE A 84 1.41 -17.62 13.44
N PRO A 85 0.23 -16.98 13.50
CA PRO A 85 -0.81 -17.22 12.51
C PRO A 85 -0.33 -16.80 11.11
N ILE A 86 -0.64 -17.62 10.09
CA ILE A 86 -0.29 -17.38 8.68
C ILE A 86 -0.76 -16.00 8.23
N PHE A 87 -1.99 -15.64 8.60
CA PHE A 87 -2.67 -14.42 8.19
C PHE A 87 -2.99 -13.55 9.41
N SER A 88 -2.21 -12.50 9.61
CA SER A 88 -2.44 -11.47 10.64
C SER A 88 -1.72 -10.18 10.29
N ASP A 89 -2.29 -9.04 10.65
CA ASP A 89 -1.67 -7.71 10.63
C ASP A 89 -0.92 -7.39 11.94
N GLY A 90 -0.94 -8.31 12.91
CA GLY A 90 -0.34 -8.14 14.23
C GLY A 90 1.16 -8.37 14.25
N MET A 91 1.80 -7.81 15.27
CA MET A 91 3.21 -8.03 15.60
C MET A 91 3.30 -8.96 16.81
N TYR A 92 4.34 -9.80 16.84
CA TYR A 92 4.49 -10.87 17.81
C TYR A 92 5.88 -10.89 18.45
N THR A 93 5.95 -11.43 19.66
CA THR A 93 7.20 -11.77 20.35
C THR A 93 7.72 -13.13 19.87
N SER A 94 8.97 -13.50 20.17
CA SER A 94 9.50 -14.84 19.78
C SER A 94 8.68 -16.02 20.32
N ASN A 95 7.79 -15.80 21.30
CA ASN A 95 6.97 -16.85 21.93
C ASN A 95 5.54 -16.93 21.35
N GLY A 96 5.21 -16.15 20.31
CA GLY A 96 3.87 -16.18 19.71
C GLY A 96 2.84 -15.26 20.39
N GLN A 97 3.23 -14.54 21.44
CA GLN A 97 2.35 -13.57 22.09
C GLN A 97 2.33 -12.25 21.32
N VAL A 98 1.18 -11.57 21.34
CA VAL A 98 1.02 -10.24 20.74
C VAL A 98 2.01 -9.28 21.37
N TYR A 99 2.75 -8.56 20.53
CA TYR A 99 3.78 -7.64 20.97
C TYR A 99 3.14 -6.40 21.61
N ASN A 100 3.46 -6.14 22.88
CA ASN A 100 3.00 -4.94 23.55
C ASN A 100 3.88 -3.75 23.13
N ILE A 101 3.34 -2.89 22.27
CA ILE A 101 4.03 -1.68 21.80
C ILE A 101 4.03 -0.61 22.89
N SER A 102 2.99 -0.55 23.72
CA SER A 102 2.86 0.46 24.76
C SER A 102 3.87 0.31 25.90
N SER A 103 4.49 -0.87 26.05
CA SER A 103 5.53 -1.10 27.07
C SER A 103 6.93 -0.68 26.63
N ILE A 104 7.18 -0.51 25.34
CA ILE A 104 8.49 -0.10 24.79
C ILE A 104 8.53 1.37 24.37
N ILE A 105 7.39 2.06 24.43
CA ILE A 105 7.26 3.46 24.05
C ILE A 105 7.00 4.28 25.31
N ASP A 106 7.89 5.22 25.61
CA ASP A 106 7.69 6.18 26.69
C ASP A 106 6.55 7.16 26.37
N SER A 107 6.04 7.85 27.39
CA SER A 107 5.08 8.96 27.32
C SER A 107 5.42 10.03 26.27
N ASN A 108 6.71 10.18 25.93
CA ASN A 108 7.22 11.08 24.89
C ASN A 108 7.42 10.40 23.52
N PHE A 109 6.72 9.28 23.27
CA PHE A 109 6.83 8.44 22.07
C PHE A 109 8.24 7.91 21.73
N HIS A 110 9.22 8.09 22.63
CA HIS A 110 10.57 7.57 22.44
C HIS A 110 10.61 6.06 22.67
N LEU A 111 11.37 5.37 21.82
CA LEU A 111 11.66 3.95 22.00
C LEU A 111 12.59 3.78 23.20
N ASP A 112 12.11 3.10 24.24
CA ASP A 112 12.92 2.64 25.36
C ASP A 112 13.71 1.40 24.92
N ILE A 113 15.01 1.59 24.71
CA ILE A 113 15.93 0.55 24.23
C ILE A 113 16.09 -0.55 25.29
N ASP A 114 16.08 -0.20 26.57
CA ASP A 114 16.24 -1.18 27.66
C ASP A 114 14.99 -2.07 27.77
N ALA A 115 13.79 -1.47 27.67
CA ALA A 115 12.54 -2.23 27.60
C ALA A 115 12.45 -3.09 26.33
N TYR A 116 12.94 -2.59 25.19
CA TYR A 116 13.00 -3.32 23.94
C TYR A 116 13.93 -4.54 24.03
N GLU A 117 15.12 -4.38 24.61
CA GLU A 117 16.06 -5.49 24.80
C GLU A 117 15.50 -6.57 25.74
N GLN A 118 14.75 -6.19 26.77
CA GLN A 118 14.07 -7.12 27.68
C GLN A 118 12.95 -7.90 26.99
N GLN A 119 12.14 -7.23 26.17
CA GLN A 119 11.00 -7.84 25.47
C GLN A 119 11.44 -8.64 24.24
N GLY A 120 12.60 -8.30 23.67
CA GLY A 120 13.22 -8.96 22.53
C GLY A 120 12.69 -8.47 21.18
N HIS A 121 13.28 -9.05 20.13
CA HIS A 121 13.04 -8.68 18.74
C HIS A 121 11.56 -8.86 18.35
N LEU A 122 11.08 -7.91 17.54
CA LEU A 122 9.74 -7.92 16.95
C LEU A 122 9.68 -8.91 15.79
N TYR A 123 8.68 -9.78 15.79
CA TYR A 123 8.37 -10.69 14.70
C TYR A 123 7.08 -10.29 14.00
N LEU A 124 7.07 -10.42 12.69
CA LEU A 124 5.93 -10.15 11.82
C LEU A 124 5.32 -11.46 11.34
N SER A 125 4.01 -11.48 11.11
CA SER A 125 3.38 -12.64 10.46
C SER A 125 3.95 -12.84 9.05
N THR A 126 3.91 -14.08 8.56
CA THR A 126 4.43 -14.41 7.22
C THR A 126 3.73 -13.62 6.12
N PHE A 127 2.40 -13.50 6.20
CA PHE A 127 1.64 -12.69 5.24
C PHE A 127 2.08 -11.22 5.27
N PHE A 128 2.20 -10.62 6.45
CA PHE A 128 2.57 -9.21 6.60
C PHE A 128 4.00 -8.96 6.07
N ALA A 129 4.96 -9.81 6.42
CA ALA A 129 6.34 -9.70 5.95
C ALA A 129 6.46 -9.83 4.42
N VAL A 130 5.79 -10.83 3.82
CA VAL A 130 5.79 -11.04 2.37
C VAL A 130 5.14 -9.86 1.65
N THR A 131 4.04 -9.34 2.19
CA THR A 131 3.30 -8.21 1.61
C THR A 131 4.15 -6.94 1.57
N TYR A 132 4.87 -6.64 2.66
CA TYR A 132 5.84 -5.53 2.70
C TYR A 132 7.00 -5.75 1.71
N GLY A 133 7.54 -6.97 1.65
CA GLY A 133 8.61 -7.31 0.71
C GLY A 133 8.20 -7.09 -0.75
N VAL A 134 6.99 -7.53 -1.12
CA VAL A 134 6.40 -7.28 -2.44
C VAL A 134 6.14 -5.78 -2.66
N GLY A 135 5.73 -5.04 -1.65
CA GLY A 135 5.57 -3.58 -1.72
C GLY A 135 6.86 -2.85 -2.09
N PHE A 136 7.99 -3.19 -1.45
CA PHE A 136 9.30 -2.63 -1.81
C PHE A 136 9.76 -3.08 -3.20
N ALA A 137 9.53 -4.35 -3.55
CA ALA A 137 9.82 -4.85 -4.89
C ALA A 137 9.00 -4.08 -5.95
N ALA A 138 7.72 -3.79 -5.69
CA ALA A 138 6.84 -3.05 -6.59
C ALA A 138 7.35 -1.63 -6.86
N LEU A 139 7.83 -0.90 -5.85
CA LEU A 139 8.43 0.43 -6.05
C LEU A 139 9.60 0.39 -7.03
N SER A 140 10.51 -0.59 -6.86
CA SER A 140 11.65 -0.77 -7.76
C SER A 140 11.22 -1.21 -9.16
N ALA A 141 10.22 -2.09 -9.26
CA ALA A 141 9.68 -2.59 -10.51
C ALA A 141 8.97 -1.49 -11.30
N THR A 142 8.23 -0.59 -10.63
CA THR A 142 7.59 0.57 -11.24
C THR A 142 8.61 1.47 -11.93
N VAL A 143 9.71 1.80 -11.23
CA VAL A 143 10.78 2.63 -11.80
C VAL A 143 11.41 1.94 -13.00
N MET A 144 11.78 0.66 -12.87
CA MET A 144 12.41 -0.10 -13.96
C MET A 144 11.47 -0.27 -15.16
N HIS A 145 10.18 -0.54 -14.93
CA HIS A 145 9.18 -0.69 -15.99
C HIS A 145 9.02 0.61 -16.78
N VAL A 146 8.86 1.75 -16.09
CA VAL A 146 8.71 3.04 -16.76
C VAL A 146 9.98 3.42 -17.51
N LEU A 147 11.16 3.20 -16.92
CA LEU A 147 12.44 3.49 -17.59
C LEU A 147 12.66 2.64 -18.84
N LEU A 148 12.39 1.32 -18.79
CA LEU A 148 12.64 0.41 -19.90
C LEU A 148 11.62 0.54 -21.02
N PHE A 149 10.32 0.63 -20.70
CA PHE A 149 9.26 0.61 -21.70
C PHE A 149 8.85 2.00 -22.17
N HIS A 150 8.83 2.98 -21.27
CA HIS A 150 8.37 4.34 -21.57
C HIS A 150 9.49 5.39 -21.56
N GLY A 151 10.73 5.03 -21.19
CA GLY A 151 11.83 6.00 -21.06
C GLY A 151 12.13 6.76 -22.36
N ARG A 152 12.05 6.07 -23.51
CA ARG A 152 12.24 6.69 -24.81
C ARG A 152 11.11 7.66 -25.16
N GLU A 153 9.87 7.27 -24.92
CA GLU A 153 8.68 8.12 -25.14
C GLU A 153 8.73 9.36 -24.24
N ILE A 154 9.08 9.19 -22.96
CA ILE A 154 9.25 10.28 -21.99
C ILE A 154 10.33 11.25 -22.47
N TRP A 155 11.46 10.74 -22.98
CA TRP A 155 12.55 11.58 -23.47
C TRP A 155 12.16 12.38 -24.72
N GLU A 156 11.54 11.72 -25.69
CA GLU A 156 11.08 12.35 -26.92
C GLU A 156 9.98 13.39 -26.64
N GLN A 157 9.02 13.06 -25.76
CA GLN A 157 7.93 13.94 -25.38
C GLN A 157 8.41 15.11 -24.53
N SER A 158 9.31 14.88 -23.56
CA SER A 158 9.93 15.97 -22.79
C SER A 158 10.67 16.94 -23.72
N LYS A 159 11.48 16.41 -24.64
CA LYS A 159 12.22 17.23 -25.61
C LYS A 159 11.30 18.00 -26.56
N SER A 160 10.17 17.40 -26.97
CA SER A 160 9.17 18.07 -27.80
C SER A 160 8.40 19.12 -27.03
N SER A 161 7.99 18.87 -25.77
CA SER A 161 7.31 19.85 -24.93
C SER A 161 8.15 21.11 -24.67
N PHE A 162 9.48 20.97 -24.61
CA PHE A 162 10.40 22.12 -24.49
C PHE A 162 10.67 22.86 -25.81
N LYS A 163 10.41 22.24 -26.98
CA LYS A 163 10.76 22.82 -28.30
C LYS A 163 9.57 23.17 -29.18
N ASP A 164 8.43 22.51 -29.04
CA ASP A 164 7.32 22.60 -29.99
C ASP A 164 5.99 22.24 -29.29
N GLN A 165 5.13 23.24 -29.07
CA GLN A 165 3.75 23.01 -28.67
C GLN A 165 2.99 22.43 -29.89
N LYS A 166 3.11 21.12 -30.12
CA LYS A 166 2.10 20.41 -30.91
C LYS A 166 0.79 20.45 -30.13
N MET A 167 0.03 21.50 -30.40
CA MET A 167 -1.25 21.76 -29.75
C MET A 167 -2.23 20.69 -30.20
N ASP A 168 -2.48 19.71 -29.34
CA ASP A 168 -3.52 18.73 -29.56
C ASP A 168 -4.90 19.41 -29.55
N ILE A 169 -5.91 18.69 -30.05
CA ILE A 169 -7.27 19.24 -30.16
C ILE A 169 -7.79 19.63 -28.76
N HIS A 170 -7.44 18.87 -27.72
CA HIS A 170 -7.80 19.19 -26.34
C HIS A 170 -7.17 20.50 -25.85
N THR A 171 -5.86 20.71 -26.04
CA THR A 171 -5.19 21.96 -25.67
C THR A 171 -5.73 23.13 -26.49
N ARG A 172 -6.08 22.92 -27.76
CA ARG A 172 -6.71 23.95 -28.60
C ARG A 172 -8.10 24.34 -28.11
N LEU A 173 -8.90 23.40 -27.59
CA LEU A 173 -10.18 23.73 -26.96
C LEU A 173 -9.98 24.36 -25.57
N MET A 174 -8.95 23.93 -24.83
CA MET A 174 -8.62 24.45 -23.50
C MET A 174 -7.99 25.86 -23.54
N SER A 175 -7.37 26.28 -24.65
CA SER A 175 -6.78 27.61 -24.80
C SER A 175 -7.81 28.75 -24.76
N LYS A 176 -9.11 28.43 -24.86
CA LYS A 176 -10.21 29.37 -24.63
C LYS A 176 -10.31 29.82 -23.16
N TYR A 177 -9.78 29.03 -22.22
CA TYR A 177 -9.80 29.33 -20.80
C TYR A 177 -8.48 30.00 -20.39
N ASN A 178 -8.58 31.07 -19.58
CA ASN A 178 -7.40 31.72 -19.02
C ASN A 178 -6.65 30.73 -18.13
N GLN A 179 -5.36 30.54 -18.41
CA GLN A 179 -4.50 29.70 -17.57
C GLN A 179 -4.36 30.33 -16.19
N VAL A 180 -4.50 29.51 -15.15
CA VAL A 180 -4.28 29.96 -13.77
C VAL A 180 -2.82 30.35 -13.62
N PRO A 181 -2.49 31.48 -12.98
CA PRO A 181 -1.10 31.91 -12.87
C PRO A 181 -0.26 30.89 -12.10
N GLU A 182 0.88 30.48 -12.67
CA GLU A 182 1.72 29.42 -12.10
C GLU A 182 2.25 29.73 -10.69
N TRP A 183 2.40 31.02 -10.35
CA TRP A 183 2.88 31.45 -9.04
C TRP A 183 1.97 31.01 -7.89
N TRP A 184 0.65 30.83 -8.13
CA TRP A 184 -0.26 30.31 -7.11
C TRP A 184 0.16 28.91 -6.64
N PHE A 185 0.57 28.04 -7.57
CA PHE A 185 1.02 26.69 -7.24
C PHE A 185 2.32 26.71 -6.44
N TRP A 186 3.27 27.56 -6.83
CA TRP A 186 4.52 27.74 -6.07
C TRP A 186 4.26 28.28 -4.66
N CYS A 187 3.37 29.26 -4.50
CA CYS A 187 3.00 29.78 -3.19
C CYS A 187 2.34 28.72 -2.30
N ILE A 188 1.39 27.95 -2.84
CA ILE A 188 0.73 26.86 -2.10
C ILE A 188 1.73 25.77 -1.72
N LEU A 189 2.64 25.40 -2.62
CA LEU A 189 3.68 24.40 -2.38
C LEU A 189 4.63 24.84 -1.25
N VAL A 190 5.14 26.07 -1.32
CA VAL A 190 6.03 26.61 -0.29
C VAL A 190 5.31 26.76 1.05
N ALA A 191 4.06 27.21 1.04
CA ALA A 191 3.24 27.33 2.25
C ALA A 191 3.01 25.96 2.92
N ASN A 192 2.70 24.92 2.14
CA ASN A 192 2.50 23.57 2.67
C ASN A 192 3.80 22.97 3.22
N ILE A 193 4.93 23.13 2.52
CA ILE A 193 6.23 22.65 3.03
C ILE A 193 6.59 23.37 4.33
N THR A 194 6.41 24.69 4.39
CA THR A 194 6.71 25.48 5.60
C THR A 194 5.81 25.06 6.77
N LEU A 195 4.51 24.86 6.53
CA LEU A 195 3.58 24.38 7.55
C LEU A 195 3.93 22.97 8.02
N THR A 196 4.37 22.10 7.11
CA THR A 196 4.79 20.73 7.45
C THR A 196 6.05 20.72 8.29
N ILE A 197 7.08 21.51 7.92
CA ILE A 197 8.30 21.67 8.72
C ILE A 197 7.96 22.25 10.09
N PHE A 198 7.10 23.27 10.15
CA PHE A 198 6.65 23.87 11.41
C PHE A 198 5.94 22.83 12.30
N ALA A 199 5.07 22.00 11.72
CA ALA A 199 4.40 20.93 12.47
C ALA A 199 5.40 19.89 13.01
N CYS A 200 6.39 19.48 12.21
CA CYS A 200 7.45 18.57 12.64
C CYS A 200 8.29 19.14 13.79
N GLU A 201 8.63 20.43 13.74
CA GLU A 201 9.43 21.08 14.78
C GLU A 201 8.61 21.36 16.05
N TYR A 202 7.34 21.76 15.91
CA TYR A 202 6.47 22.07 17.04
C TYR A 202 6.01 20.81 17.78
N TYR A 203 5.72 19.73 17.06
CA TYR A 203 5.32 18.43 17.62
C TYR A 203 6.48 17.42 17.63
N ASN A 204 7.69 17.89 17.92
CA ASN A 204 8.91 17.07 17.88
C ASN A 204 8.79 15.81 18.77
N GLU A 205 8.16 15.95 19.95
CA GLU A 205 7.92 14.85 20.89
C GLU A 205 7.00 13.74 20.35
N GLN A 206 6.21 13.99 19.30
CA GLN A 206 5.30 12.99 18.72
C GLN A 206 5.76 12.50 17.34
N LEU A 207 6.30 13.40 16.52
CA LEU A 207 6.63 13.10 15.12
C LEU A 207 8.07 12.59 14.94
N GLN A 208 9.00 12.97 15.83
CA GLN A 208 10.42 12.57 15.83
C GLN A 208 11.14 12.71 14.47
N LEU A 209 10.51 13.40 13.51
CA LEU A 209 10.99 13.52 12.15
C LEU A 209 11.74 14.84 12.01
N PRO A 210 13.06 14.81 11.79
CA PRO A 210 13.85 16.02 11.69
C PRO A 210 13.51 16.80 10.40
N TRP A 211 13.72 18.12 10.38
CA TRP A 211 13.31 19.03 9.28
C TRP A 211 13.80 18.61 7.88
N TRP A 212 15.05 18.15 7.76
CA TRP A 212 15.62 17.60 6.53
C TRP A 212 14.88 16.36 5.99
N GLY A 213 14.22 15.60 6.86
CA GLY A 213 13.39 14.45 6.49
C GLY A 213 12.17 14.88 5.66
N VAL A 214 11.60 16.05 5.93
CA VAL A 214 10.50 16.61 5.14
C VAL A 214 10.97 16.93 3.72
N ILE A 215 12.15 17.54 3.59
CA ILE A 215 12.74 17.85 2.28
C ILE A 215 13.04 16.55 1.51
N LEU A 216 13.63 15.55 2.18
CA LEU A 216 13.88 14.24 1.59
C LEU A 216 12.58 13.58 1.08
N ALA A 217 11.51 13.64 1.88
CA ALA A 217 10.19 13.12 1.48
C ALA A 217 9.63 13.83 0.25
N CYS A 218 9.78 15.16 0.15
CA CYS A 218 9.37 15.92 -1.03
C CYS A 218 10.17 15.50 -2.28
N VAL A 219 11.48 15.27 -2.16
CA VAL A 219 12.33 14.82 -3.29
C VAL A 219 11.92 13.42 -3.75
N ILE A 220 11.70 12.50 -2.81
CA ILE A 220 11.23 11.14 -3.11
C ILE A 220 9.85 11.19 -3.79
N ALA A 221 8.91 11.98 -3.25
CA ALA A 221 7.59 12.14 -3.84
C ALA A 221 7.66 12.69 -5.26
N PHE A 222 8.47 13.71 -5.51
CA PHE A 222 8.68 14.27 -6.84
C PHE A 222 9.22 13.21 -7.83
N PHE A 223 10.22 12.43 -7.41
CA PHE A 223 10.79 11.36 -8.23
C PHE A 223 9.75 10.28 -8.60
N PHE A 224 8.97 9.81 -7.63
CA PHE A 224 7.96 8.77 -7.85
C PHE A 224 6.68 9.27 -8.52
N THR A 225 6.42 10.58 -8.54
CA THR A 225 5.21 11.16 -9.16
C THR A 225 5.11 10.81 -10.64
N LEU A 226 6.21 10.91 -11.39
CA LEU A 226 6.19 10.65 -12.83
C LEU A 226 5.97 9.16 -13.14
N PRO A 227 6.75 8.21 -12.58
CA PRO A 227 6.53 6.79 -12.84
C PRO A 227 5.15 6.30 -12.41
N ILE A 228 4.69 6.68 -11.22
CA ILE A 228 3.37 6.30 -10.72
C ILE A 228 2.28 6.91 -11.61
N GLY A 229 2.41 8.19 -11.98
CA GLY A 229 1.46 8.88 -12.85
C GLY A 229 1.26 8.20 -14.21
N ILE A 230 2.34 7.74 -14.84
CA ILE A 230 2.27 7.02 -16.13
C ILE A 230 1.54 5.69 -15.97
N ILE A 231 1.88 4.90 -14.94
CA ILE A 231 1.21 3.62 -14.70
C ILE A 231 -0.27 3.85 -14.40
N THR A 232 -0.61 4.81 -13.55
CA THR A 232 -2.00 5.14 -13.22
C THR A 232 -2.77 5.64 -14.45
N ALA A 233 -2.15 6.41 -15.34
CA ALA A 233 -2.79 6.86 -16.58
C ALA A 233 -3.11 5.69 -17.53
N ILE A 234 -2.24 4.67 -17.62
CA ILE A 234 -2.43 3.53 -18.54
C ILE A 234 -3.35 2.46 -17.93
N THR A 235 -3.18 2.18 -16.64
CA THR A 235 -3.81 1.03 -15.96
C THR A 235 -4.98 1.42 -15.08
N ASN A 236 -5.19 2.72 -14.82
CA ASN A 236 -6.14 3.20 -13.83
C ASN A 236 -5.93 2.59 -12.42
N GLN A 237 -4.70 2.18 -12.12
CA GLN A 237 -4.31 1.59 -10.84
C GLN A 237 -3.11 2.34 -10.25
N VAL A 238 -3.13 2.53 -8.93
CA VAL A 238 -2.05 3.20 -8.21
C VAL A 238 -1.16 2.14 -7.58
N THR A 239 0.04 1.96 -8.13
CA THR A 239 1.06 1.06 -7.56
C THR A 239 1.90 1.85 -6.55
N SER A 240 1.55 1.75 -5.26
CA SER A 240 2.35 2.34 -4.18
C SER A 240 2.51 1.34 -3.03
N LEU A 241 3.50 1.56 -2.16
CA LEU A 241 3.71 0.76 -0.94
C LEU A 241 2.44 0.72 -0.08
N LEU A 242 1.69 1.83 -0.08
CA LEU A 242 0.39 1.96 0.57
C LEU A 242 -0.76 1.38 -0.25
N GLY A 243 -0.67 1.15 -1.56
CA GLY A 243 -1.76 0.54 -2.34
C GLY A 243 -2.08 -0.88 -1.86
N VAL A 244 -1.07 -1.61 -1.40
CA VAL A 244 -1.22 -2.94 -0.80
C VAL A 244 -1.78 -2.86 0.63
N GLY A 245 -1.46 -1.79 1.38
CA GLY A 245 -2.00 -1.55 2.73
C GLY A 245 -3.38 -0.86 2.76
N HIS A 246 -3.70 -0.09 1.72
CA HIS A 246 -4.98 0.63 1.55
C HIS A 246 -6.13 -0.35 1.37
N ALA A 247 -5.86 -1.50 0.76
CA ALA A 247 -6.73 -2.67 0.78
C ALA A 247 -7.13 -3.11 2.19
N SER A 248 -6.13 -3.31 3.06
CA SER A 248 -6.34 -3.75 4.44
C SER A 248 -6.99 -2.68 5.30
N ILE A 249 -6.64 -1.41 5.12
CA ILE A 249 -7.22 -0.27 5.86
C ILE A 249 -8.66 0.01 5.40
N THR A 250 -8.92 0.00 4.09
CA THR A 250 -10.28 0.18 3.52
C THR A 250 -11.19 -0.97 3.92
N GLN A 251 -10.70 -2.22 3.93
CA GLN A 251 -11.45 -3.34 4.51
C GLN A 251 -11.77 -3.11 5.99
N LYS A 252 -10.81 -2.66 6.80
CA LYS A 252 -11.02 -2.40 8.24
C LYS A 252 -11.98 -1.23 8.49
N ILE A 253 -11.93 -0.18 7.68
CA ILE A 253 -12.83 0.97 7.74
C ILE A 253 -14.25 0.58 7.32
N ASN A 254 -14.41 -0.20 6.24
CA ASN A 254 -15.71 -0.70 5.82
C ASN A 254 -16.31 -1.65 6.88
N GLN A 255 -15.48 -2.42 7.58
CA GLN A 255 -15.95 -3.22 8.73
C GLN A 255 -16.40 -2.37 9.92
N LEU A 256 -15.74 -1.24 10.21
CA LEU A 256 -16.18 -0.32 11.27
C LEU A 256 -17.53 0.34 10.93
N TYR A 257 -17.77 0.63 9.66
CA TYR A 257 -19.04 1.16 9.16
C TYR A 257 -20.18 0.14 9.16
N GLU A 258 -19.90 -1.17 9.07
CA GLU A 258 -20.94 -2.21 9.16
C GLU A 258 -21.33 -2.58 10.61
N ILE A 259 -20.57 -2.11 11.61
CA ILE A 259 -20.82 -2.36 13.04
C ILE A 259 -21.60 -1.19 13.70
N THR A 260 -21.81 -0.07 12.98
CA THR A 260 -22.66 1.06 13.42
C THR A 260 -23.96 1.08 12.64
#